data_AF-A0A662SHD1-F1
#
_entry.id   AF-A0A662SHD1-F1
#
_cell.length_a   1.000
_cell.length_b   1.000
_cell.length_c   1.000
_cell.angle_alpha   90.00
_cell.angle_beta   90.00
_cell.angle_gamma   90.00
#
_symmetry.space_group_name_H-M   'P 1'
#
loop_
_entity.id
_entity.type
_entity.pdbx_description
1 polymer ?
#
loop_
_entity_poly.entity_id
_entity_poly.type
_entity_poly.pdbx_seq_one_letter_code
_entity_poly.pdbx_strand_id
1 'polypeptide(L)' 'MKTIKRGSHDGIITLTTDFGTRDPYVASMKGVILSIAPKVTIIDITHEIE' A
#
# COMPACT_ATOMS: atom_id res chain seq x y z
N MET A 1 32.40 13.41 11.41
CA MET A 1 31.10 13.80 10.80
C MET A 1 30.46 12.55 10.20
N LYS A 2 29.59 11.82 10.92
CA LYS A 2 28.87 10.66 10.37
C LYS A 2 27.57 11.18 9.73
N THR A 3 27.49 11.15 8.41
CA THR A 3 26.26 11.48 7.68
C THR A 3 25.22 10.40 7.97
N ILE A 4 24.19 10.72 8.75
CA ILE A 4 23.04 9.83 8.93
C ILE A 4 22.27 9.84 7.61
N LYS A 5 22.48 8.81 6.77
CA LYS A 5 21.58 8.56 5.64
C LYS A 5 20.24 8.15 6.23
N ARG A 6 19.23 9.03 6.11
CA ARG A 6 17.84 8.64 6.29
C ARG A 6 17.63 7.46 5.33
N GLY A 7 17.39 6.26 5.86
CA GLY A 7 17.16 5.08 5.03
C GLY A 7 16.10 5.43 3.99
N SER A 8 16.30 5.04 2.73
CA SER A 8 15.27 5.20 1.70
C SER A 8 14.11 4.27 2.07
N HIS A 9 13.25 4.72 2.97
CA HIS A 9 11.97 4.07 3.14
C HIS A 9 11.21 4.35 1.87
N ASP A 10 10.97 3.29 1.11
CA ASP A 10 10.02 3.36 0.02
C ASP A 10 8.67 3.79 0.60
N GLY A 11 7.92 4.63 -0.13
CA GLY A 11 6.73 5.31 0.40
C GLY A 11 5.70 4.34 0.98
N ILE A 12 4.87 4.81 1.92
CA ILE A 12 3.77 4.02 2.49
C ILE A 12 2.45 4.51 1.88
N ILE A 13 1.62 3.58 1.42
CA ILE A 13 0.25 3.84 0.96
C ILE A 13 -0.69 3.02 1.84
N THR A 14 -1.64 3.68 2.48
CA THR A 14 -2.68 2.99 3.26
C THR A 14 -3.95 2.82 2.43
N LEU A 15 -4.64 1.69 2.55
CA LEU A 15 -5.92 1.45 1.88
C LEU A 15 -7.07 1.36 2.90
N THR A 16 -8.17 2.05 2.60
CA THR A 16 -9.45 1.96 3.33
C THR A 16 -10.57 1.92 2.31
N THR A 17 -11.36 0.85 2.29
CA THR A 17 -12.41 0.64 1.27
C THR A 17 -13.62 -0.08 1.86
N ASP A 18 -14.72 -0.10 1.12
CA ASP A 18 -15.98 -0.82 1.37
C ASP A 18 -16.14 -2.08 0.48
N PHE A 19 -15.08 -2.48 -0.23
CA PHE A 19 -15.11 -3.59 -1.19
C PHE A 19 -15.28 -4.98 -0.58
N GLY A 20 -15.08 -5.09 0.74
CA GLY A 20 -14.88 -6.37 1.42
C GLY A 20 -13.66 -7.12 0.90
N THR A 21 -13.56 -8.38 1.32
CA THR A 21 -12.45 -9.28 0.96
C THR A 21 -12.89 -10.46 0.09
N ARG A 22 -14.16 -10.51 -0.32
CA ARG A 22 -14.75 -11.61 -1.10
C ARG A 22 -14.36 -11.57 -2.57
N ASP A 23 -14.26 -10.36 -3.13
CA ASP A 23 -14.00 -10.10 -4.54
C ASP A 23 -12.58 -9.56 -4.75
N PRO A 24 -11.99 -9.70 -5.95
CA PRO A 24 -10.58 -9.42 -6.20
C PRO A 24 -10.21 -7.92 -6.27
N TYR A 25 -11.13 -7.00 -5.98
CA TYR A 25 -10.92 -5.56 -6.18
C TYR A 25 -9.70 -5.02 -5.43
N VAL A 26 -9.52 -5.42 -4.16
CA VAL A 26 -8.35 -5.05 -3.35
C VAL A 26 -7.05 -5.54 -3.99
N ALA A 27 -7.04 -6.77 -4.48
CA ALA A 27 -5.87 -7.34 -5.16
C ALA A 27 -5.54 -6.59 -6.46
N SER A 28 -6.56 -6.25 -7.27
CA SER A 28 -6.39 -5.46 -8.49
C SER A 28 -5.80 -4.07 -8.20
N MET A 29 -6.30 -3.36 -7.18
CA MET A 29 -5.72 -2.08 -6.77
C MET A 29 -4.27 -2.20 -6.35
N LYS A 30 -3.94 -3.19 -5.51
CA LYS A 30 -2.55 -3.42 -5.09
C LYS A 30 -1.64 -3.73 -6.28
N GLY A 31 -2.11 -4.53 -7.23
CA GLY A 31 -1.38 -4.83 -8.46
C GLY A 31 -1.06 -3.58 -9.27
N VAL A 32 -2.03 -2.69 -9.48
CA VAL A 32 -1.82 -1.42 -10.19
C VAL A 32 -0.85 -0.53 -9.43
N ILE A 33 -1.02 -0.36 -8.11
CA ILE A 33 -0.14 0.44 -7.26
C ILE A 33 1.31 -0.06 -7.38
N LEU A 34 1.54 -1.36 -7.22
CA LEU A 34 2.87 -1.96 -7.29
C LEU A 34 3.46 -1.95 -8.71
N SER A 35 2.63 -1.91 -9.76
CA SER A 35 3.12 -1.72 -11.13
C SER A 35 3.69 -0.31 -11.37
N ILE A 36 3.14 0.69 -10.69
CA ILE A 36 3.54 2.10 -10.82
C ILE A 36 4.69 2.44 -9.86
N ALA A 37 4.60 1.96 -8.62
CA ALA A 37 5.56 2.25 -7.56
C ALA A 37 6.03 0.94 -6.88
N PRO A 38 6.93 0.17 -7.52
CA PRO A 38 7.23 -1.22 -7.12
C PRO A 38 7.82 -1.43 -5.73
N LYS A 39 8.25 -0.34 -5.09
CA LYS A 39 8.91 -0.43 -3.79
C LYS A 39 8.01 0.01 -2.63
N VAL A 40 6.85 0.62 -2.90
CA VAL A 40 6.00 1.15 -1.82
C VAL A 40 5.47 0.02 -0.94
N THR A 41 5.31 0.31 0.35
CA THR A 41 4.62 -0.58 1.28
C THR A 41 3.14 -0.24 1.28
N ILE A 42 2.30 -1.23 1.00
CA ILE A 42 0.84 -1.08 1.09
C ILE A 42 0.37 -1.62 2.44
N ILE A 43 -0.35 -0.80 3.21
CA ILE A 43 -0.93 -1.17 4.50
C ILE A 43 -2.45 -1.06 4.41
N ASP A 44 -3.16 -2.16 4.56
CA ASP A 44 -4.61 -2.10 4.67
C ASP A 44 -4.99 -1.63 6.06
N ILE A 45 -5.81 -0.59 6.15
CA ILE A 45 -6.46 -0.19 7.40
C ILE A 45 -7.69 -1.08 7.62
N THR A 46 -8.57 -1.12 6.63
CA THR A 46 -9.72 -2.04 6.56
C THR A 46 -10.31 -2.02 5.15
N HIS A 47 -10.94 -3.13 4.76
CA HIS A 47 -11.74 -3.22 3.53
C HIS A 47 -13.23 -3.49 3.83
N GLU A 48 -13.60 -3.52 5.10
CA GLU A 48 -14.91 -3.94 5.61
C GLU A 48 -15.69 -2.73 6.15
N ILE A 49 -15.68 -1.61 5.42
CA ILE A 49 -16.49 -0.42 5.77
C ILE A 49 -17.95 -0.67 5.39
N GLU A 50 -18.88 -0.41 6.31
CA GLU A 50 -20.34 -0.43 6.14
C GLU A 50 -20.95 0.97 6.29
#